data_AF-A0AAD6HYK2-F1
#
_entry.id   AF-A0AAD6HYK2-F1
#
_cell.length_a   1.000
_cell.length_b   1.000
_cell.length_c   1.000
_cell.angle_alpha   90.00
_cell.angle_beta   90.00
_cell.angle_gamma   90.00
#
_symmetry.space_group_name_H-M   'P 1'
#
loop_
_entity.id
_entity.type
_entity.pdbx_description
1 polymer ?
#
loop_
_entity_poly.entity_id
_entity_poly.type
_entity_poly.pdbx_seq_one_letter_code
_entity_poly.pdbx_strand_id
1 'polypeptide(L)'
;MKTTVLTLAIQAPGPTFAKMKGTEKELINEFDVAEWAKDKREASQSIVRKWGGKEEVFDWVAWGHLRWGTGRAWSTLLSVGKARRYVWTPYDDTYITWIKTYKVLEGS
;
A
#
# COMPACT_ATOMS: atom_id res chain seq x y z
N MET A 1 39.89 -32.96 -5.96
CA MET A 1 38.43 -33.13 -6.18
C MET A 1 37.78 -31.76 -6.17
N LYS A 2 37.27 -31.27 -7.30
CA LYS A 2 36.49 -30.03 -7.38
C LYS A 2 35.01 -30.42 -7.38
N THR A 3 34.31 -30.10 -6.29
CA THR A 3 32.87 -30.35 -6.18
C THR A 3 32.14 -29.27 -6.98
N THR A 4 31.70 -29.63 -8.19
CA THR A 4 30.85 -28.78 -9.03
C THR A 4 29.45 -28.75 -8.42
N VAL A 5 29.10 -27.63 -7.78
CA VAL A 5 27.72 -27.35 -7.37
C VAL A 5 26.92 -27.01 -8.62
N LEU A 6 26.12 -27.97 -9.10
CA LEU A 6 25.13 -27.77 -10.15
C LEU A 6 24.07 -26.78 -9.64
N THR A 7 24.29 -25.51 -9.92
CA THR A 7 23.28 -24.47 -9.73
C THR A 7 22.30 -24.64 -10.89
N LEU A 8 21.25 -25.46 -10.70
CA LEU A 8 20.08 -25.46 -11.58
C LEU A 8 19.42 -24.09 -11.46
N ALA A 9 19.93 -23.13 -12.22
CA ALA A 9 19.21 -21.92 -12.53
C ALA A 9 18.00 -22.36 -13.36
N ILE A 10 16.89 -22.66 -12.68
CA ILE A 10 15.58 -22.77 -13.31
C ILE A 10 15.35 -21.39 -13.95
N GLN A 11 15.63 -21.29 -15.25
CA GLN A 11 15.14 -20.20 -16.09
C GLN A 11 13.62 -20.35 -16.16
N ALA A 12 12.94 -19.97 -15.08
CA ALA A 12 11.51 -19.76 -15.12
C ALA A 12 11.27 -18.65 -16.14
N PRO A 13 10.42 -18.84 -17.16
CA PRO A 13 10.05 -17.77 -18.05
C PRO A 13 9.53 -16.60 -17.21
N GLY A 14 10.05 -15.40 -17.47
CA GLY A 14 9.59 -14.20 -16.77
C GLY A 14 8.08 -14.04 -16.94
N PRO A 15 7.37 -13.51 -15.93
CA PRO A 15 5.94 -13.29 -16.05
C PRO A 15 5.63 -12.38 -17.25
N THR A 16 4.67 -12.77 -18.08
CA THR A 16 4.19 -11.97 -19.22
C THR A 16 2.87 -11.32 -18.87
N PHE A 17 2.82 -9.98 -18.92
CA PHE A 17 1.64 -9.20 -18.55
C PHE A 17 0.87 -8.68 -19.77
N ALA A 18 0.81 -9.46 -20.85
CA ALA A 18 0.24 -9.02 -22.13
C ALA A 18 -1.22 -8.52 -22.02
N LYS A 19 -2.01 -9.10 -21.12
CA LYS A 19 -3.40 -8.71 -20.85
C LYS A 19 -3.55 -7.39 -20.09
N MET A 20 -2.48 -6.90 -19.45
CA MET A 20 -2.47 -5.66 -18.67
C MET A 20 -1.89 -4.49 -19.47
N LYS A 21 -1.47 -4.72 -20.72
CA LYS A 21 -0.88 -3.69 -21.55
C LYS A 21 -1.94 -2.63 -21.88
N GLY A 22 -1.73 -1.40 -21.38
CA GLY A 22 -2.63 -0.26 -21.60
C GLY A 22 -3.54 0.09 -20.41
N THR A 23 -3.72 -0.83 -19.45
CA THR A 23 -4.58 -0.60 -18.26
C THR A 23 -3.86 0.19 -17.16
N GLU A 24 -2.59 0.58 -17.38
CA GLU A 24 -1.75 1.28 -16.41
C GLU A 24 -2.33 2.63 -15.97
N LYS A 25 -3.15 3.25 -16.84
CA LYS A 25 -3.81 4.54 -16.59
C LYS A 25 -5.25 4.41 -16.11
N GLU A 26 -5.79 3.20 -16.09
CA GLU A 26 -7.19 2.96 -15.76
C GLU A 26 -7.38 2.81 -14.26
N LEU A 27 -8.25 3.67 -13.70
CA LEU A 27 -8.83 3.44 -12.40
C LEU A 27 -10.16 2.72 -12.61
N ILE A 28 -10.30 1.54 -12.00
CA ILE A 28 -11.47 0.66 -12.13
C ILE A 28 -12.54 0.93 -11.08
N ASN A 29 -12.25 1.77 -10.09
CA ASN A 29 -13.24 2.15 -9.09
C ASN A 29 -14.19 3.21 -9.65
N GLU A 30 -15.49 2.93 -9.57
CA GLU A 30 -16.55 3.90 -9.87
C GLU A 30 -16.63 5.00 -8.80
N PHE A 31 -16.21 4.70 -7.58
CA PHE A 31 -16.21 5.64 -6.46
C PHE A 31 -14.93 6.47 -6.41
N ASP A 32 -15.08 7.79 -6.48
CA ASP A 32 -14.00 8.75 -6.30
C ASP A 32 -13.93 9.23 -4.85
N VAL A 33 -13.09 8.58 -4.05
CA VAL A 33 -12.90 8.93 -2.63
C VAL A 33 -12.34 10.36 -2.45
N ALA A 34 -11.58 10.87 -3.42
CA ALA A 34 -11.04 12.21 -3.32
C ALA A 34 -12.11 13.26 -3.57
N GLU A 35 -13.02 13.02 -4.53
CA GLU A 35 -14.21 13.85 -4.72
C GLU A 35 -15.11 13.81 -3.49
N TRP A 36 -15.41 12.62 -2.99
CA TRP A 36 -16.26 12.42 -1.82
C TRP A 36 -15.74 13.15 -0.58
N ALA A 37 -14.41 13.24 -0.40
CA ALA A 37 -13.81 13.83 0.79
C ALA A 37 -13.83 15.37 0.82
N LYS A 38 -14.06 16.06 -0.32
CA LYS A 38 -13.85 17.51 -0.44
C LYS A 38 -14.60 18.35 0.59
N ASP A 39 -15.79 17.92 0.98
CA ASP A 39 -16.67 18.62 1.91
C ASP A 39 -16.77 17.93 3.29
N LYS A 40 -15.95 16.91 3.56
CA LYS A 40 -16.07 16.07 4.76
C LYS A 40 -15.20 16.50 5.92
N ARG A 41 -14.34 17.51 5.72
CA ARG A 41 -13.43 17.99 6.77
C ARG A 41 -14.18 18.41 8.03
N GLU A 42 -15.20 19.24 7.88
CA GLU A 42 -15.99 19.74 9.03
C GLU A 42 -16.74 18.61 9.74
N ALA A 43 -17.35 17.70 8.97
CA ALA A 43 -18.02 16.52 9.50
C ALA A 43 -17.05 15.62 10.30
N SER A 44 -15.85 15.39 9.76
CA SER A 44 -14.78 14.63 10.45
C SER A 44 -14.38 15.30 11.76
N GLN A 45 -14.15 16.61 11.76
CA GLN A 45 -13.81 17.34 12.97
C GLN A 45 -14.93 17.29 14.02
N SER A 46 -16.20 17.36 13.62
CA SER A 46 -17.33 17.20 14.53
C SER A 46 -17.33 15.84 15.24
N ILE A 47 -17.00 14.77 14.52
CA ILE A 47 -16.88 13.42 15.08
C ILE A 47 -15.73 13.35 16.09
N VAL A 48 -14.54 13.85 15.71
CA VAL A 48 -13.35 13.85 16.58
C VAL A 48 -13.60 14.65 17.85
N ARG A 49 -14.23 15.83 17.76
CA ARG A 49 -14.59 16.62 18.96
C ARG A 49 -15.55 15.90 19.90
N LYS A 50 -16.43 15.06 19.37
CA LYS A 50 -17.43 14.32 20.16
C LYS A 50 -16.84 13.07 20.82
N TRP A 51 -15.97 12.35 20.12
CA TRP A 51 -15.55 11.00 20.52
C TRP A 51 -14.05 10.87 20.81
N GLY A 52 -13.28 11.94 20.65
CA GLY A 52 -11.82 11.92 20.78
C GLY A 52 -11.11 11.58 19.46
N GLY A 53 -9.78 11.70 19.49
CA GLY A 53 -8.89 11.55 18.34
C GLY A 53 -8.17 12.85 17.97
N LYS A 54 -7.53 12.85 16.80
CA LYS A 54 -6.72 13.96 16.29
C LYS A 54 -7.40 14.63 15.10
N GLU A 55 -7.74 15.92 15.21
CA GLU A 55 -8.45 16.64 14.14
C GLU A 55 -7.62 16.74 12.86
N GLU A 56 -6.29 16.84 13.00
CA GLU A 56 -5.33 16.99 11.93
C GLU A 56 -5.19 15.74 11.04
N VAL A 57 -5.68 14.58 11.50
CA VAL A 57 -5.59 13.32 10.74
C VAL A 57 -6.29 13.43 9.39
N PHE A 58 -7.40 14.18 9.31
CA PHE A 58 -8.11 14.37 8.04
C PHE A 58 -7.22 15.05 6.98
N ASP A 59 -6.37 15.99 7.41
CA ASP A 59 -5.49 16.76 6.53
C ASP A 59 -4.20 15.98 6.18
N TRP A 60 -3.84 14.96 6.96
CA TRP A 60 -2.71 14.06 6.65
C TRP A 60 -3.04 13.06 5.55
N VAL A 61 -4.32 12.78 5.32
CA VAL A 61 -4.73 11.83 4.29
C VAL A 61 -4.50 12.44 2.92
N ALA A 62 -3.60 11.83 2.14
CA ALA A 62 -3.43 12.14 0.73
C ALA A 62 -4.59 11.54 -0.09
N TRP A 63 -5.78 12.16 -0.03
CA TRP A 63 -7.01 11.65 -0.65
C TRP A 63 -6.88 11.28 -2.14
N GLY A 64 -6.15 12.09 -2.91
CA GLY A 64 -5.84 11.78 -4.31
C GLY A 64 -4.93 10.55 -4.48
N HIS A 65 -3.99 10.34 -3.55
CA HIS A 65 -3.16 9.13 -3.55
C HIS A 65 -3.96 7.90 -3.12
N LEU A 66 -4.90 8.05 -2.18
CA LEU A 66 -5.81 6.97 -1.80
C LEU A 66 -6.70 6.56 -2.99
N ARG A 67 -7.31 7.54 -3.68
CA ARG A 67 -8.08 7.32 -4.93
C ARG A 67 -7.28 6.53 -5.97
N TRP A 68 -6.04 6.94 -6.23
CA TRP A 68 -5.17 6.23 -7.15
C TRP A 68 -4.78 4.84 -6.62
N GLY A 69 -4.40 4.74 -5.35
CA GLY A 69 -3.94 3.52 -4.72
C GLY A 69 -5.00 2.41 -4.73
N THR A 70 -6.24 2.74 -4.38
CA THR A 70 -7.37 1.79 -4.36
C THR A 70 -8.02 1.61 -5.71
N GLY A 71 -7.88 2.58 -6.62
CA GLY A 71 -8.56 2.58 -7.91
C GLY A 71 -7.82 1.81 -9.00
N ARG A 72 -6.52 1.54 -8.87
CA ARG A 72 -5.75 0.84 -9.90
C ARG A 72 -6.22 -0.61 -10.09
N ALA A 73 -6.28 -1.05 -11.35
CA ALA A 73 -6.60 -2.44 -11.73
C ALA A 73 -5.48 -3.45 -11.46
N TRP A 74 -4.36 -3.01 -10.89
CA TRP A 74 -3.13 -3.78 -10.82
C TRP A 74 -2.43 -3.61 -9.47
N SER A 75 -1.79 -4.69 -9.01
CA SER A 75 -1.04 -4.69 -7.76
C SER A 75 0.39 -4.18 -7.96
N THR A 76 0.87 -3.37 -7.01
CA THR A 76 2.30 -3.00 -6.94
C THR A 76 3.01 -3.96 -6.00
N LEU A 77 3.58 -5.04 -6.53
CA LEU A 77 4.38 -5.98 -5.75
C LEU A 77 5.87 -5.63 -5.91
N LEU A 78 6.58 -5.51 -4.80
CA LEU A 78 8.02 -5.26 -4.77
C LEU A 78 8.76 -6.52 -4.33
N SER A 79 9.96 -6.74 -4.88
CA SER A 79 10.87 -7.79 -4.40
C SER A 79 11.87 -7.21 -3.41
N VAL A 80 11.97 -7.82 -2.23
CA VAL A 80 13.00 -7.51 -1.22
C VAL A 80 14.24 -8.39 -1.34
N GLY A 81 14.33 -9.24 -2.37
CA GLY A 81 15.41 -10.22 -2.53
C GLY A 81 16.80 -9.60 -2.57
N LYS A 82 16.96 -8.41 -3.19
CA LYS A 82 18.22 -7.67 -3.18
C LYS A 82 18.64 -7.30 -1.76
N ALA A 83 17.74 -6.72 -0.97
CA ALA A 83 18.01 -6.36 0.43
C ALA A 83 18.36 -7.59 1.28
N ARG A 84 17.65 -8.71 1.08
CA ARG A 84 17.95 -9.98 1.77
C ARG A 84 19.36 -10.49 1.48
N ARG A 85 19.88 -10.34 0.25
CA ARG A 85 21.27 -10.69 -0.10
C ARG A 85 22.31 -9.86 0.65
N TYR A 86 21.96 -8.63 1.02
CA TYR A 86 22.79 -7.74 1.82
C TYR A 86 22.43 -7.79 3.32
N VAL A 87 21.95 -8.95 3.80
CA VAL A 87 21.75 -9.27 5.23
C VAL A 87 20.66 -8.43 5.92
N TRP A 88 19.86 -7.67 5.18
CA TRP A 88 18.65 -7.08 5.76
C TRP A 88 17.64 -8.22 6.01
N THR A 89 17.42 -8.62 7.25
CA THR A 89 16.50 -9.69 7.67
C THR A 89 15.18 -9.23 8.33
N PRO A 90 15.05 -8.01 8.91
CA PRO A 90 13.77 -7.55 9.44
C PRO A 90 12.57 -7.72 8.50
N TYR A 91 11.42 -8.05 9.08
CA TYR A 91 10.11 -8.11 8.45
C TYR A 91 9.09 -7.68 9.49
N ASP A 92 8.15 -6.85 9.08
CA ASP A 92 6.99 -6.48 9.87
C ASP A 92 5.74 -7.11 9.29
N ASP A 93 4.91 -7.69 10.15
CA ASP A 93 3.59 -8.17 9.77
C ASP A 93 2.72 -6.97 9.38
N THR A 94 2.24 -6.97 8.13
CA THR A 94 1.46 -5.86 7.57
C THR A 94 0.17 -5.63 8.35
N TYR A 95 -0.51 -6.68 8.80
CA TYR A 95 -1.79 -6.57 9.50
C TYR A 95 -1.58 -6.02 10.92
N ILE A 96 -0.58 -6.53 11.63
CA ILE A 96 -0.23 -6.01 12.97
C ILE A 96 0.22 -4.56 12.88
N THR A 97 1.01 -4.21 11.88
CA THR A 97 1.46 -2.83 11.64
C THR A 97 0.29 -1.91 11.34
N TRP A 98 -0.66 -2.37 10.51
CA TRP A 98 -1.89 -1.65 10.21
C TRP A 98 -2.69 -1.35 11.48
N ILE A 99 -2.92 -2.35 12.35
CA ILE A 99 -3.60 -2.13 13.65
C ILE A 99 -2.84 -1.14 14.53
N LYS A 100 -1.52 -1.27 14.63
CA LYS A 100 -0.69 -0.35 15.44
C LYS A 100 -0.82 1.09 14.98
N THR A 101 -0.92 1.32 13.67
CA THR A 101 -1.14 2.66 13.11
C THR A 101 -2.43 3.29 13.63
N TYR A 102 -3.56 2.57 13.63
CA TYR A 102 -4.82 3.13 14.15
C TYR A 102 -4.71 3.50 15.63
N LYS A 103 -4.09 2.64 16.45
CA LYS A 103 -3.88 2.93 17.87
C LYS A 103 -3.09 4.22 18.13
N VAL A 104 -2.14 4.56 17.26
CA VAL A 104 -1.38 5.82 17.36
C VAL A 104 -2.24 7.05 17.00
N LEU A 105 -3.24 6.86 16.14
CA LEU A 105 -4.14 7.92 15.67
C LEU A 105 -5.35 8.14 16.59
N GLU A 106 -5.76 7.11 17.33
CA GLU A 106 -6.86 7.18 18.31
C GLU A 106 -6.56 8.15 19.47
N GLY A 107 -5.29 8.51 19.70
CA GLY A 107 -4.89 9.37 20.80
C GLY A 107 -4.88 8.58 22.11
N SER A 108 -3.70 8.13 22.51
CA SER A 108 -3.45 7.50 23.81
C SER A 108 -3.72 8.44 24.98
#